data_AF-A0A382B9Q5-F1
#
_entry.id   AF-A0A382B9Q5-F1
#
_cell.length_a   1.000
_cell.length_b   1.000
_cell.length_c   1.000
_cell.angle_alpha   90.00
_cell.angle_beta   90.00
_cell.angle_gamma   90.00
#
_symmetry.space_group_name_H-M   'P 1'
#
loop_
_entity.id
_entity.type
_entity.pdbx_description
1 polymer ?
#
loop_
_entity_poly.entity_id
_entity_poly.type
_entity_poly.pdbx_seq_one_letter_code
_entity_poly.pdbx_strand_id
1 'polypeptide(L)'
;MAYGQTYTYFGDMNRNCHIGLPDLNNMAQGILDHDGIAYDLQVDPDGNGKYDIMDLLLSVNAFLDDTPVVSHPLARYPFLDVTIENNCNFLSVFCNDVPNHTSPYFIQYEADGFYFIDQNGDGVNDMYSEPHTGMNVNPNRISEQNYVFHLPLAPEVATSPSATNLGPIGVIINGVTFYNEYEGPDMPLDDQTMNSFDEFNGHPAPNQQGGGGNPPYPGRYHYHVEPLYLTEVEPNASYTRLLGYALDGFPVYGPLNPDGSTPELDDYNGEFSPTTEYPSGIYHYHVTDDPPYLIGAFIGTPGSVDN
;
A
#
# COMPACT_ATOMS: atom_id res chain seq x y z
N MET A 1 8.58 -16.31 -7.15
CA MET A 1 9.92 -16.64 -6.59
C MET A 1 9.97 -15.98 -5.22
N ALA A 2 10.24 -16.72 -4.15
CA ALA A 2 10.33 -16.13 -2.82
C ALA A 2 11.65 -15.35 -2.71
N TYR A 3 11.59 -14.02 -2.74
CA TYR A 3 12.71 -13.17 -2.39
C TYR A 3 12.89 -13.23 -0.87
N GLY A 4 13.59 -14.26 -0.41
CA GLY A 4 14.05 -14.36 0.97
C GLY A 4 15.15 -13.33 1.24
N GLN A 5 14.76 -12.08 1.48
CA GLN A 5 15.56 -11.12 2.23
C GLN A 5 14.98 -11.07 3.63
N THR A 6 15.77 -11.51 4.61
CA THR A 6 15.41 -11.44 6.03
C THR A 6 15.57 -9.99 6.47
N TYR A 7 14.51 -9.20 6.40
CA TYR A 7 14.54 -7.84 6.93
C TYR A 7 14.74 -7.87 8.43
N THR A 8 15.79 -7.21 8.90
CA THR A 8 16.00 -6.94 10.33
C THR A 8 15.21 -5.67 10.60
N TYR A 9 14.04 -5.85 11.19
CA TYR A 9 13.18 -4.74 11.58
C TYR A 9 13.75 -4.11 12.87
N PHE A 10 13.01 -3.14 13.41
CA PHE A 10 12.87 -2.92 14.84
C PHE A 10 13.68 -1.79 15.53
N GLY A 11 12.97 -1.00 16.36
CA GLY A 11 13.55 -0.03 17.30
C GLY A 11 13.75 1.41 16.80
N ASP A 12 13.58 1.69 15.51
CA ASP A 12 13.68 3.04 14.95
C ASP A 12 12.35 3.78 15.15
N MET A 13 12.21 4.40 16.32
CA MET A 13 10.99 5.06 16.80
C MET A 13 10.66 6.33 16.01
N ASN A 14 11.66 6.95 15.38
CA ASN A 14 11.50 8.17 14.61
C ASN A 14 11.46 7.93 13.08
N ARG A 15 11.65 6.68 12.62
CA ARG A 15 11.52 6.23 11.23
C ARG A 15 12.55 6.84 10.27
N ASN A 16 13.76 7.14 10.73
CA ASN A 16 14.84 7.68 9.89
C ASN A 16 15.82 6.62 9.36
N CYS A 17 15.51 5.34 9.57
CA CYS A 17 16.32 4.15 9.25
C CYS A 17 17.63 4.00 10.00
N HIS A 18 17.85 4.80 11.04
CA HIS A 18 18.96 4.64 11.98
C HIS A 18 18.43 4.56 13.40
N ILE A 19 18.94 3.62 14.18
CA ILE A 19 18.71 3.67 15.62
C ILE A 19 19.60 4.77 16.19
N GLY A 20 19.01 5.74 16.88
CA GLY A 20 19.70 6.79 17.62
C GLY A 20 19.42 6.75 19.12
N LEU A 21 20.12 7.60 19.87
CA LEU A 21 19.82 7.81 21.29
C LEU A 21 18.34 8.23 21.56
N PRO A 22 17.69 9.06 20.73
CA PRO A 22 16.27 9.35 20.90
C PRO A 22 15.40 8.10 20.85
N ASP A 23 15.69 7.17 19.94
CA ASP A 23 14.94 5.93 19.78
C ASP A 23 15.09 5.03 20.99
N LEU A 24 16.33 4.83 21.46
CA LEU A 24 16.60 4.04 22.67
C LEU A 24 15.94 4.63 23.92
N ASN A 25 15.89 5.96 24.03
CA ASN A 25 15.20 6.62 25.14
C ASN A 25 13.68 6.43 25.06
N ASN A 26 13.09 6.57 23.88
CA ASN A 26 11.67 6.33 23.65
C ASN A 26 11.32 4.87 23.94
N MET A 27 12.19 3.94 23.56
CA MET A 27 12.03 2.52 23.86
C MET A 27 12.06 2.23 25.36
N ALA A 28 13.07 2.75 26.05
CA ALA A 28 13.18 2.60 27.51
C ALA A 28 11.97 3.23 28.23
N GLN A 29 11.50 4.39 27.79
CA GLN A 29 10.35 5.06 28.36
C GLN A 29 9.06 4.26 28.12
N GLY A 30 8.87 3.74 26.89
CA GLY A 30 7.70 2.92 26.57
C GLY A 30 7.63 1.62 27.37
N ILE A 31 8.76 0.96 27.65
CA ILE A 31 8.82 -0.21 28.54
C ILE A 31 8.41 0.15 29.98
N LEU A 32 8.73 1.36 30.45
CA LEU A 32 8.33 1.81 31.79
C LEU A 32 6.83 2.15 31.87
N ASP A 33 6.24 2.57 30.76
CA ASP A 33 4.88 3.11 30.72
C ASP A 33 3.81 2.06 30.31
N HIS A 34 4.19 0.97 29.63
CA HIS A 34 3.26 -0.07 29.14
C HIS A 34 3.23 -1.35 29.99
N ASP A 35 2.07 -2.00 30.04
CA ASP A 35 1.84 -3.31 30.70
C ASP A 35 2.47 -4.52 29.97
N GLY A 36 3.48 -4.28 29.12
CA GLY A 36 4.23 -5.31 28.41
C GLY A 36 3.47 -6.01 27.27
N ILE A 37 2.41 -5.41 26.73
CA ILE A 37 1.79 -5.85 25.47
C ILE A 37 2.27 -4.91 24.37
N ALA A 38 2.88 -5.48 23.34
CA ALA A 38 3.21 -4.74 22.13
C ALA A 38 2.20 -5.04 21.02
N TYR A 39 1.87 -3.99 20.27
CA TYR A 39 0.91 -4.05 19.17
C TYR A 39 1.57 -3.83 17.81
N ASP A 40 2.89 -3.63 17.81
CA ASP A 40 3.66 -3.24 16.65
C ASP A 40 5.13 -3.65 16.80
N LEU A 41 5.72 -4.21 15.74
CA LEU A 41 7.14 -4.51 15.57
C LEU A 41 8.07 -3.31 15.88
N GLN A 42 7.62 -2.06 15.77
CA GLN A 42 8.44 -0.92 16.21
C GLN A 42 8.82 -1.01 17.69
N VAL A 43 7.90 -1.49 18.51
CA VAL A 43 8.07 -1.66 19.96
C VAL A 43 8.21 -3.14 20.37
N ASP A 44 7.99 -4.08 19.42
CA ASP A 44 8.19 -5.54 19.55
C ASP A 44 9.25 -6.11 18.58
N PRO A 45 10.52 -5.72 18.73
CA PRO A 45 11.62 -6.27 17.96
C PRO A 45 11.77 -7.77 17.83
N ASP A 46 11.31 -8.56 18.80
CA ASP A 46 11.41 -10.02 18.68
C ASP A 46 10.10 -10.68 18.23
N GLY A 47 9.04 -9.89 18.02
CA GLY A 47 7.73 -10.33 17.56
C GLY A 47 7.04 -11.25 18.56
N ASN A 48 7.39 -11.17 19.85
CA ASN A 48 6.86 -12.06 20.88
C ASN A 48 5.52 -11.58 21.47
N GLY A 49 5.01 -10.45 21.00
CA GLY A 49 3.77 -9.79 21.43
C GLY A 49 3.95 -8.93 22.67
N LYS A 50 5.19 -8.62 23.08
CA LYS A 50 5.50 -7.86 24.29
C LYS A 50 6.40 -6.69 23.99
N TYR A 51 6.27 -5.68 24.84
CA TYR A 51 7.16 -4.54 24.84
C TYR A 51 7.99 -4.61 26.12
N ASP A 52 9.19 -5.16 26.01
CA ASP A 52 10.03 -5.47 27.16
C ASP A 52 11.53 -5.21 26.92
N ILE A 53 12.34 -5.64 27.88
CA ILE A 53 13.78 -5.35 27.86
C ILE A 53 14.53 -6.05 26.71
N MET A 54 14.00 -7.14 26.17
CA MET A 54 14.60 -7.84 25.02
C MET A 54 14.51 -7.01 23.76
N ASP A 55 13.42 -6.25 23.61
CA ASP A 55 13.23 -5.30 22.52
C ASP A 55 14.26 -4.17 22.55
N LEU A 56 14.46 -3.59 23.73
CA LEU A 56 15.49 -2.57 23.93
C LEU A 56 16.89 -3.14 23.65
N LEU A 57 17.16 -4.38 24.06
CA LEU A 57 18.46 -5.02 23.84
C LEU A 57 18.75 -5.21 22.34
N LEU A 58 17.76 -5.68 21.56
CA LEU A 58 17.89 -5.81 20.11
C LEU A 58 18.18 -4.47 19.44
N SER A 59 17.49 -3.43 19.88
CA SER A 59 17.64 -2.07 19.34
C SER A 59 18.99 -1.43 19.72
N VAL A 60 19.50 -1.71 20.92
CA VAL A 60 20.86 -1.31 21.32
C VAL A 60 21.92 -2.00 20.46
N ASN A 61 21.75 -3.28 20.10
CA ASN A 61 22.69 -3.96 19.21
C ASN A 61 22.68 -3.34 17.81
N ALA A 62 21.49 -3.05 17.26
CA ALA A 62 21.35 -2.37 15.98
C ALA A 62 21.97 -0.95 15.99
N PHE A 63 21.82 -0.20 17.09
CA PHE A 63 22.50 1.08 17.31
C PHE A 63 24.02 0.97 17.26
N LEU A 64 24.60 -0.05 17.90
CA LEU A 64 26.06 -0.22 17.98
C LEU A 64 26.68 -0.64 16.63
N ASP A 65 25.94 -1.39 15.82
CA ASP A 65 26.40 -1.91 14.54
C ASP A 65 26.12 -0.95 13.37
N ASP A 66 25.50 0.22 13.61
CA ASP A 66 25.08 1.22 12.60
C ASP A 66 24.37 0.59 11.39
N THR A 67 23.56 -0.43 11.68
CA THR A 67 22.86 -1.20 10.65
C THR A 67 21.58 -0.44 10.27
N PRO A 68 21.34 -0.14 8.98
CA PRO A 68 20.07 0.41 8.55
C PRO A 68 18.91 -0.54 8.88
N VAL A 69 17.84 -0.01 9.45
CA VAL A 69 16.70 -0.82 9.91
C VAL A 69 15.44 -0.47 9.13
N VAL A 70 14.75 -1.49 8.60
CA VAL A 70 13.45 -1.32 7.95
C VAL A 70 12.36 -1.28 9.02
N SER A 71 11.98 -0.07 9.47
CA SER A 71 10.91 0.15 10.45
C SER A 71 9.58 0.60 9.81
N HIS A 72 9.53 0.65 8.48
CA HIS A 72 8.41 1.20 7.71
C HIS A 72 7.15 0.30 7.78
N PRO A 73 5.92 0.86 7.89
CA PRO A 73 4.71 0.04 8.08
C PRO A 73 4.45 -0.95 6.94
N LEU A 74 4.82 -0.60 5.71
CA LEU A 74 4.67 -1.47 4.54
C LEU A 74 5.39 -2.82 4.67
N ALA A 75 6.49 -2.86 5.43
CA ALA A 75 7.27 -4.09 5.55
C ALA A 75 6.54 -5.18 6.38
N ARG A 76 5.40 -4.86 7.03
CA ARG A 76 4.57 -5.84 7.75
C ARG A 76 3.69 -6.70 6.85
N TYR A 77 3.54 -6.31 5.59
CA TYR A 77 2.56 -6.91 4.70
C TYR A 77 3.22 -7.94 3.78
N PRO A 78 2.77 -9.21 3.81
CA PRO A 78 3.44 -10.31 3.10
C PRO A 78 3.31 -10.24 1.57
N PHE A 79 2.49 -9.32 1.06
CA PHE A 79 2.30 -9.09 -0.38
C PHE A 79 3.34 -8.12 -0.96
N LEU A 80 4.19 -7.54 -0.12
CA LEU A 80 5.18 -6.55 -0.50
C LEU A 80 6.58 -7.00 -0.07
N ASP A 81 7.56 -6.88 -0.96
CA ASP A 81 8.98 -6.97 -0.58
C ASP A 81 9.54 -5.55 -0.44
N VAL A 82 10.07 -5.21 0.75
CA VAL A 82 10.40 -3.82 1.10
C VAL A 82 11.86 -3.67 1.53
N THR A 83 12.67 -2.95 0.77
CA THR A 83 14.08 -2.65 1.08
C THR A 83 14.30 -1.16 1.38
N ILE A 84 15.42 -0.81 2.00
CA ILE A 84 15.91 0.57 2.09
C ILE A 84 17.05 0.74 1.10
N GLU A 85 17.08 1.87 0.40
CA GLU A 85 18.08 2.18 -0.61
C GLU A 85 18.70 3.56 -0.43
N ASN A 86 19.81 3.79 -1.14
CA ASN A 86 20.47 5.10 -1.27
C ASN A 86 20.77 5.80 0.06
N ASN A 87 21.31 5.07 1.04
CA ASN A 87 21.61 5.59 2.38
C ASN A 87 20.38 6.20 3.07
N CYS A 88 19.29 5.44 3.15
CA CYS A 88 18.07 5.83 3.87
C CYS A 88 17.31 7.01 3.24
N ASN A 89 17.50 7.26 1.96
CA ASN A 89 16.71 8.28 1.25
C ASN A 89 15.40 7.71 0.71
N PHE A 90 15.41 6.43 0.30
CA PHE A 90 14.26 5.79 -0.35
C PHE A 90 13.95 4.45 0.29
N LEU A 91 12.65 4.17 0.36
CA LEU A 91 12.08 2.85 0.54
C LEU A 91 11.79 2.25 -0.84
N SER A 92 12.38 1.11 -1.14
CA SER A 92 12.05 0.34 -2.34
C SER A 92 10.97 -0.68 -2.01
N VAL A 93 9.87 -0.70 -2.75
CA VAL A 93 8.72 -1.60 -2.55
C VAL A 93 8.42 -2.33 -3.84
N PHE A 94 8.64 -3.64 -3.84
CA PHE A 94 8.23 -4.52 -4.93
C PHE A 94 6.73 -4.83 -4.81
N CYS A 95 6.03 -4.75 -5.93
CA CYS A 95 4.60 -4.99 -6.05
C CYS A 95 4.33 -5.77 -7.35
N ASN A 96 3.68 -6.93 -7.24
CA ASN A 96 3.35 -7.76 -8.40
C ASN A 96 1.99 -7.41 -9.03
N ASP A 97 1.25 -6.45 -8.47
CA ASP A 97 -0.03 -5.93 -8.99
C ASP A 97 -1.12 -7.02 -9.11
N VAL A 98 -1.10 -8.01 -8.22
CA VAL A 98 -2.11 -9.07 -8.14
C VAL A 98 -2.90 -8.93 -6.84
N PRO A 99 -4.22 -8.69 -6.89
CA PRO A 99 -5.03 -8.52 -5.70
C PRO A 99 -5.10 -9.80 -4.86
N ASN A 100 -5.18 -9.63 -3.55
CA ASN A 100 -5.32 -10.71 -2.56
C ASN A 100 -6.76 -11.20 -2.36
N HIS A 101 -7.65 -10.91 -3.31
CA HIS A 101 -9.07 -11.27 -3.29
C HIS A 101 -9.50 -11.83 -4.65
N THR A 102 -10.66 -12.47 -4.71
CA THR A 102 -11.21 -12.96 -5.97
C THR A 102 -11.67 -11.81 -6.87
N SER A 103 -11.66 -12.00 -8.18
CA SER A 103 -12.10 -11.00 -9.15
C SER A 103 -12.58 -11.66 -10.45
N PRO A 104 -13.59 -11.10 -11.15
CA PRO A 104 -13.94 -11.51 -12.51
C PRO A 104 -12.86 -11.21 -13.55
N TYR A 105 -11.83 -10.46 -13.16
CA TYR A 105 -10.68 -10.15 -14.00
C TYR A 105 -9.55 -11.18 -13.95
N PHE A 106 -9.61 -12.16 -13.06
CA PHE A 106 -8.77 -13.35 -13.21
C PHE A 106 -9.25 -14.19 -14.41
N ILE A 107 -8.33 -14.91 -15.06
CA ILE A 107 -8.74 -15.88 -16.07
C ILE A 107 -9.48 -17.03 -15.41
N GLN A 108 -10.59 -17.49 -16.01
CA GLN A 108 -11.37 -18.58 -15.44
C GLN A 108 -10.72 -19.95 -15.67
N TYR A 109 -10.07 -20.14 -16.82
CA TYR A 109 -9.48 -21.41 -17.23
C TYR A 109 -8.01 -21.24 -17.64
N GLU A 110 -7.17 -22.24 -17.35
CA GLU A 110 -5.71 -22.20 -17.59
C GLU A 110 -5.35 -21.89 -19.06
N ALA A 111 -6.19 -22.31 -20.01
CA ALA A 111 -5.99 -22.09 -21.44
C ALA A 111 -5.92 -20.61 -21.85
N ASP A 112 -6.44 -19.72 -21.00
CA ASP A 112 -6.49 -18.27 -21.23
C ASP A 112 -5.26 -17.51 -20.67
N GLY A 113 -4.34 -18.24 -20.01
CA GLY A 113 -3.00 -17.89 -19.51
C GLY A 113 -2.66 -16.43 -19.14
N PHE A 114 -2.59 -16.09 -17.84
CA PHE A 114 -1.89 -14.91 -17.26
C PHE A 114 -1.53 -15.12 -15.78
N TYR A 115 -2.54 -15.37 -14.94
CA TYR A 115 -2.41 -15.74 -13.53
C TYR A 115 -3.48 -16.78 -13.20
N PHE A 116 -3.06 -18.00 -12.84
CA PHE A 116 -3.96 -19.13 -12.62
C PHE A 116 -3.53 -19.93 -11.39
N ILE A 117 -4.46 -20.07 -10.45
CA ILE A 117 -4.30 -20.92 -9.27
C ILE A 117 -5.48 -21.88 -9.23
N ASP A 118 -5.19 -23.18 -9.26
CA ASP A 118 -6.19 -24.23 -9.07
C ASP A 118 -5.64 -25.22 -8.04
N GLN A 119 -5.87 -24.91 -6.76
CA GLN A 119 -5.45 -25.73 -5.63
C GLN A 119 -6.33 -26.96 -5.45
N ASN A 120 -7.58 -26.89 -5.93
CA ASN A 120 -8.58 -27.92 -5.72
C ASN A 120 -8.62 -28.97 -6.86
N GLY A 121 -8.05 -28.65 -8.02
CA GLY A 121 -7.89 -29.50 -9.20
C GLY A 121 -9.15 -29.65 -10.06
N ASP A 122 -10.12 -28.74 -9.97
CA ASP A 122 -11.37 -28.79 -10.75
C ASP A 122 -11.26 -28.13 -12.13
N GLY A 123 -10.11 -27.52 -12.45
CA GLY A 123 -9.83 -26.85 -13.70
C GLY A 123 -10.36 -25.42 -13.78
N VAL A 124 -10.85 -24.85 -12.67
CA VAL A 124 -11.27 -23.46 -12.55
C VAL A 124 -10.28 -22.71 -11.67
N ASN A 125 -10.00 -21.46 -12.02
CA ASN A 125 -9.15 -20.61 -11.19
C ASN A 125 -9.85 -20.29 -9.87
N ASP A 126 -9.24 -20.65 -8.74
CA ASP A 126 -9.74 -20.37 -7.38
C ASP A 126 -9.84 -18.85 -7.10
N MET A 127 -9.12 -18.03 -7.86
CA MET A 127 -9.16 -16.57 -7.76
C MET A 127 -10.27 -15.94 -8.61
N TYR A 128 -10.90 -16.70 -9.52
CA TYR A 128 -11.97 -16.18 -10.37
C TYR A 128 -13.30 -16.10 -9.59
N SER A 129 -14.01 -14.99 -9.76
CA SER A 129 -15.41 -14.82 -9.34
C SER A 129 -16.28 -14.38 -10.52
N GLU A 130 -17.57 -14.67 -10.45
CA GLU A 130 -18.50 -14.21 -11.50
C GLU A 130 -18.71 -12.68 -11.40
N PRO A 131 -18.85 -11.97 -12.54
CA PRO A 131 -19.16 -10.54 -12.53
C PRO A 131 -20.47 -10.25 -11.78
N HIS A 132 -20.49 -9.17 -11.00
CA HIS A 132 -21.73 -8.72 -10.39
C HIS A 132 -22.72 -8.16 -11.43
N THR A 133 -23.98 -8.01 -11.04
CA THR A 133 -25.02 -7.51 -11.94
C THR A 133 -24.69 -6.10 -12.41
N GLY A 134 -24.74 -5.86 -13.73
CA GLY A 134 -24.50 -4.56 -14.34
C GLY A 134 -23.03 -4.25 -14.64
N MET A 135 -22.09 -5.13 -14.27
CA MET A 135 -20.67 -4.93 -14.51
C MET A 135 -20.32 -4.97 -16.02
N ASN A 136 -19.56 -3.98 -16.47
CA ASN A 136 -18.98 -3.91 -17.80
C ASN A 136 -17.57 -4.49 -17.79
N VAL A 137 -17.46 -5.81 -17.80
CA VAL A 137 -16.16 -6.50 -17.78
C VAL A 137 -15.35 -6.15 -19.02
N ASN A 138 -14.22 -5.47 -18.82
CA ASN A 138 -13.29 -5.16 -19.90
C ASN A 138 -12.47 -6.41 -20.32
N PRO A 139 -11.86 -6.43 -21.52
CA PRO A 139 -11.17 -7.62 -22.04
C PRO A 139 -9.79 -7.89 -21.43
N ASN A 140 -9.27 -6.99 -20.59
CA ASN A 140 -7.99 -7.18 -19.92
C ASN A 140 -8.18 -8.12 -18.73
N ARG A 141 -7.13 -8.87 -18.40
CA ARG A 141 -7.11 -9.83 -17.31
C ARG A 141 -5.91 -9.59 -16.43
N ILE A 142 -6.08 -9.82 -15.13
CA ILE A 142 -5.04 -9.65 -14.12
C ILE A 142 -3.83 -10.47 -14.55
N SER A 143 -2.67 -9.82 -14.60
CA SER A 143 -1.39 -10.43 -14.92
C SER A 143 -0.31 -9.87 -14.01
N GLU A 144 0.62 -10.71 -13.56
CA GLU A 144 1.73 -10.26 -12.70
C GLU A 144 2.55 -9.16 -13.38
N GLN A 145 2.83 -8.12 -12.61
CA GLN A 145 3.74 -7.02 -12.94
C GLN A 145 5.03 -7.15 -12.13
N ASN A 146 6.01 -6.29 -12.41
CA ASN A 146 7.26 -6.23 -11.65
C ASN A 146 7.51 -4.80 -11.15
N TYR A 147 6.49 -4.18 -10.57
CA TYR A 147 6.64 -2.81 -10.10
C TYR A 147 7.67 -2.73 -8.98
N VAL A 148 8.53 -1.71 -9.06
CA VAL A 148 9.40 -1.29 -7.96
C VAL A 148 9.16 0.20 -7.71
N PHE A 149 8.55 0.49 -6.57
CA PHE A 149 8.32 1.85 -6.10
C PHE A 149 9.49 2.31 -5.25
N HIS A 150 10.02 3.49 -5.54
CA HIS A 150 11.05 4.17 -4.76
C HIS A 150 10.42 5.34 -4.03
N LEU A 151 9.92 5.11 -2.83
CA LEU A 151 9.22 6.11 -2.04
C LEU A 151 10.21 6.92 -1.19
N PRO A 152 10.11 8.26 -1.11
CA PRO A 152 10.88 9.03 -0.13
C PRO A 152 10.61 8.50 1.28
N LEU A 153 11.67 8.11 1.99
CA LEU A 153 11.52 7.52 3.33
C LEU A 153 11.13 8.57 4.39
N ALA A 154 11.65 9.78 4.25
CA ALA A 154 11.35 10.93 5.10
C ALA A 154 10.69 12.02 4.25
N PRO A 155 9.38 11.87 3.94
CA PRO A 155 8.68 12.81 3.07
C PRO A 155 8.51 14.18 3.77
N GLU A 156 8.68 15.25 3.01
CA GLU A 156 8.44 16.62 3.46
C GLU A 156 7.38 17.28 2.58
N VAL A 157 6.49 18.05 3.21
CA VAL A 157 5.49 18.86 2.50
C VAL A 157 6.24 19.90 1.64
N ALA A 158 6.07 19.80 0.33
CA ALA A 158 6.68 20.70 -0.62
C ALA A 158 6.01 22.09 -0.55
N THR A 159 6.77 23.13 -0.90
CA THR A 159 6.23 24.50 -0.99
C THR A 159 5.14 24.67 -2.04
N SER A 160 5.06 23.76 -3.01
CA SER A 160 4.05 23.74 -4.06
C SER A 160 3.74 22.28 -4.41
N PRO A 161 2.48 21.84 -4.23
CA PRO A 161 2.06 20.50 -4.62
C PRO A 161 2.25 20.27 -6.13
N SER A 162 2.48 19.02 -6.51
CA SER A 162 2.66 18.62 -7.91
C SER A 162 1.56 17.67 -8.36
N ALA A 163 1.11 17.80 -9.61
CA ALA A 163 0.07 16.96 -10.15
C ALA A 163 0.48 15.47 -10.13
N THR A 164 -0.51 14.59 -9.94
CA THR A 164 -0.31 13.16 -10.10
C THR A 164 -0.09 12.78 -11.57
N ASN A 165 0.55 11.64 -11.81
CA ASN A 165 0.73 11.10 -13.16
C ASN A 165 -0.41 10.13 -13.49
N LEU A 166 -0.62 9.86 -14.79
CA LEU A 166 -1.35 8.64 -15.19
C LEU A 166 -0.49 7.41 -14.89
N GLY A 167 -1.15 6.29 -14.59
CA GLY A 167 -0.47 5.08 -14.14
C GLY A 167 -0.39 4.99 -12.61
N PRO A 168 0.52 4.15 -12.08
CA PRO A 168 0.68 4.01 -10.65
C PRO A 168 1.17 5.30 -9.98
N ILE A 169 0.44 5.75 -8.97
CA ILE A 169 0.76 6.92 -8.14
C ILE A 169 1.03 6.54 -6.68
N GLY A 170 0.99 5.24 -6.37
CA GLY A 170 1.20 4.70 -5.04
C GLY A 170 1.05 3.18 -5.02
N VAL A 171 1.41 2.60 -3.89
CA VAL A 171 1.34 1.15 -3.63
C VAL A 171 0.45 0.86 -2.42
N ILE A 172 -0.36 -0.17 -2.55
CA ILE A 172 -1.33 -0.61 -1.55
C ILE A 172 -0.77 -1.82 -0.81
N ILE A 173 -1.12 -1.95 0.46
CA ILE A 173 -0.67 -3.03 1.36
C ILE A 173 -1.03 -4.45 0.88
N ASN A 174 -1.96 -4.59 -0.07
CA ASN A 174 -2.33 -5.88 -0.66
C ASN A 174 -1.57 -6.22 -1.96
N GLY A 175 -0.52 -5.46 -2.30
CA GLY A 175 0.28 -5.74 -3.49
C GLY A 175 -0.35 -5.27 -4.80
N VAL A 176 -1.17 -4.22 -4.74
CA VAL A 176 -1.80 -3.56 -5.90
C VAL A 176 -1.42 -2.09 -5.93
N THR A 177 -1.65 -1.42 -7.07
CA THR A 177 -1.34 -0.02 -7.27
C THR A 177 -2.55 0.92 -7.16
N PHE A 178 -2.30 2.14 -6.68
CA PHE A 178 -3.24 3.27 -6.79
C PHE A 178 -3.03 4.00 -8.10
N TYR A 179 -4.11 4.39 -8.77
CA TYR A 179 -4.11 5.31 -9.92
C TYR A 179 -4.85 6.60 -9.53
N ASN A 180 -4.65 7.67 -10.29
CA ASN A 180 -5.33 8.95 -10.02
C ASN A 180 -6.80 8.93 -10.48
N GLU A 181 -7.52 10.04 -10.27
CA GLU A 181 -8.93 10.24 -10.63
C GLU A 181 -9.27 10.19 -12.14
N TYR A 182 -8.29 9.87 -13.00
CA TYR A 182 -8.44 9.89 -14.45
C TYR A 182 -8.24 8.49 -15.07
N GLU A 183 -9.16 8.09 -15.96
CA GLU A 183 -9.03 6.88 -16.79
C GLU A 183 -8.02 7.08 -17.94
N GLY A 184 -7.74 8.34 -18.28
CA GLY A 184 -6.76 8.71 -19.29
C GLY A 184 -6.53 10.22 -19.32
N PRO A 185 -5.74 10.74 -20.28
CA PRO A 185 -5.39 12.16 -20.31
C PRO A 185 -6.64 13.04 -20.36
N ASP A 186 -6.85 13.87 -19.34
CA ASP A 186 -8.00 14.76 -19.18
C ASP A 186 -9.37 14.04 -19.23
N MET A 187 -9.42 12.75 -18.84
CA MET A 187 -10.64 11.94 -18.79
C MET A 187 -10.90 11.49 -17.36
N PRO A 188 -11.68 12.24 -16.56
CA PRO A 188 -12.13 11.80 -15.25
C PRO A 188 -12.92 10.49 -15.35
N LEU A 189 -12.99 9.75 -14.24
CA LEU A 189 -13.86 8.57 -14.17
C LEU A 189 -15.31 8.94 -14.52
N ASP A 190 -15.92 8.16 -15.40
CA ASP A 190 -17.34 8.27 -15.74
C ASP A 190 -18.10 7.01 -15.32
N ASP A 191 -19.43 7.03 -15.48
CA ASP A 191 -20.29 5.89 -15.16
C ASP A 191 -19.85 4.60 -15.89
N GLN A 192 -19.27 4.71 -17.09
CA GLN A 192 -18.85 3.53 -17.84
C GLN A 192 -17.61 2.88 -17.20
N THR A 193 -16.62 3.68 -16.80
CA THR A 193 -15.44 3.22 -16.07
C THR A 193 -15.81 2.67 -14.70
N MET A 194 -16.64 3.40 -13.94
CA MET A 194 -17.08 2.96 -12.61
C MET A 194 -17.86 1.63 -12.68
N ASN A 195 -18.68 1.42 -13.72
CA ASN A 195 -19.36 0.14 -13.94
C ASN A 195 -18.42 -1.00 -14.36
N SER A 196 -17.15 -0.72 -14.67
CA SER A 196 -16.15 -1.76 -14.97
C SER A 196 -15.40 -2.22 -13.72
N PHE A 197 -15.56 -1.58 -12.58
CA PHE A 197 -14.91 -2.03 -11.35
C PHE A 197 -15.51 -3.34 -10.87
N ASP A 198 -14.68 -4.19 -10.27
CA ASP A 198 -15.16 -5.40 -9.61
C ASP A 198 -15.81 -5.10 -8.25
N GLU A 199 -16.22 -6.16 -7.53
CA GLU A 199 -16.89 -6.04 -6.22
C GLU A 199 -16.07 -5.26 -5.18
N PHE A 200 -14.76 -5.08 -5.39
CA PHE A 200 -13.87 -4.39 -4.49
C PHE A 200 -13.25 -3.13 -5.09
N ASN A 201 -13.91 -2.56 -6.11
CA ASN A 201 -13.58 -1.27 -6.73
C ASN A 201 -12.29 -1.23 -7.58
N GLY A 202 -11.73 -2.37 -7.99
CA GLY A 202 -10.57 -2.37 -8.88
C GLY A 202 -10.89 -2.88 -10.29
N HIS A 203 -10.02 -2.54 -11.24
CA HIS A 203 -10.12 -3.02 -12.62
C HIS A 203 -8.76 -3.00 -13.33
N PRO A 204 -8.58 -3.80 -14.41
CA PRO A 204 -7.35 -3.82 -15.17
C PRO A 204 -7.35 -2.91 -16.39
N ALA A 205 -6.24 -2.20 -16.58
CA ALA A 205 -5.87 -1.52 -17.83
C ALA A 205 -4.94 -2.41 -18.65
N PRO A 206 -4.88 -2.28 -20.00
CA PRO A 206 -3.97 -3.08 -20.81
C PRO A 206 -2.50 -2.80 -20.48
N ASN A 207 -1.61 -3.80 -20.56
CA ASN A 207 -0.16 -3.61 -20.35
C ASN A 207 0.48 -2.70 -21.42
N GLN A 208 -0.12 -2.59 -22.61
CA GLN A 208 0.34 -1.73 -23.69
C GLN A 208 -0.80 -0.88 -24.24
N GLN A 209 -0.53 0.42 -24.43
CA GLN A 209 -1.46 1.35 -25.05
C GLN A 209 -1.76 0.90 -26.50
N GLY A 210 -3.03 0.62 -26.80
CA GLY A 210 -3.45 0.13 -28.12
C GLY A 210 -3.42 -1.40 -28.31
N GLY A 211 -3.24 -2.18 -27.24
CA GLY A 211 -3.35 -3.64 -27.24
C GLY A 211 -4.78 -4.14 -27.46
N GLY A 212 -5.34 -3.93 -28.67
CA GLY A 212 -6.67 -4.40 -29.08
C GLY A 212 -6.60 -5.48 -30.17
N GLY A 213 -5.98 -6.62 -29.87
CA GLY A 213 -5.93 -7.83 -30.71
C GLY A 213 -7.19 -8.73 -30.60
N ASN A 214 -7.04 -10.05 -30.42
CA ASN A 214 -8.14 -10.92 -29.96
C ASN A 214 -8.01 -11.13 -28.43
N PRO A 215 -9.08 -10.94 -27.63
CA PRO A 215 -9.04 -11.13 -26.18
C PRO A 215 -8.86 -12.61 -25.79
N PRO A 216 -8.36 -12.90 -24.57
CA PRO A 216 -8.04 -11.96 -23.47
C PRO A 216 -6.63 -11.34 -23.55
N TYR A 217 -6.40 -10.21 -22.86
CA TYR A 217 -5.10 -9.52 -22.80
C TYR A 217 -4.54 -9.45 -21.38
N PRO A 218 -3.20 -9.44 -21.22
CA PRO A 218 -2.60 -9.16 -19.93
C PRO A 218 -2.82 -7.69 -19.55
N GLY A 219 -3.24 -7.47 -18.32
CA GLY A 219 -3.55 -6.16 -17.76
C GLY A 219 -2.92 -5.92 -16.38
N ARG A 220 -2.87 -4.63 -16.04
CA ARG A 220 -2.39 -4.03 -14.79
C ARG A 220 -3.61 -3.68 -13.95
N TYR A 221 -3.81 -4.39 -12.85
CA TYR A 221 -4.96 -4.21 -11.99
C TYR A 221 -4.72 -3.07 -11.01
N HIS A 222 -5.67 -2.17 -10.84
CA HIS A 222 -5.45 -0.99 -10.00
C HIS A 222 -6.76 -0.48 -9.42
N TYR A 223 -6.64 0.39 -8.43
CA TYR A 223 -7.76 1.11 -7.84
C TYR A 223 -7.65 2.60 -8.15
N HIS A 224 -8.76 3.20 -8.54
CA HIS A 224 -8.90 4.66 -8.60
C HIS A 224 -9.69 5.23 -7.42
N VAL A 225 -10.37 4.35 -6.67
CA VAL A 225 -11.24 4.70 -5.54
C VAL A 225 -10.99 3.72 -4.38
N GLU A 226 -11.74 3.85 -3.29
CA GLU A 226 -11.55 3.04 -2.08
C GLU A 226 -11.49 1.51 -2.38
N PRO A 227 -10.41 0.82 -2.00
CA PRO A 227 -10.30 -0.64 -2.15
C PRO A 227 -11.13 -1.35 -1.06
N LEU A 228 -12.41 -1.60 -1.34
CA LEU A 228 -13.39 -2.10 -0.36
C LEU A 228 -13.00 -3.42 0.30
N TYR A 229 -12.19 -4.25 -0.37
CA TYR A 229 -11.70 -5.48 0.25
C TYR A 229 -10.92 -5.20 1.55
N LEU A 230 -10.14 -4.11 1.58
CA LEU A 230 -9.32 -3.72 2.73
C LEU A 230 -10.11 -3.01 3.82
N THR A 231 -11.20 -2.34 3.46
CA THR A 231 -11.99 -1.54 4.40
C THR A 231 -13.24 -2.26 4.92
N GLU A 232 -13.75 -3.25 4.18
CA GLU A 232 -14.99 -3.95 4.53
C GLU A 232 -14.88 -5.48 4.73
N VAL A 233 -13.95 -6.17 4.06
CA VAL A 233 -14.04 -7.64 3.92
C VAL A 233 -12.93 -8.43 4.62
N GLU A 234 -11.67 -8.06 4.42
CA GLU A 234 -10.57 -8.87 4.94
C GLU A 234 -10.58 -8.92 6.49
N PRO A 235 -9.91 -9.90 7.14
CA PRO A 235 -10.03 -10.10 8.59
C PRO A 235 -9.73 -8.87 9.47
N ASN A 236 -8.87 -7.96 8.98
CA ASN A 236 -8.50 -6.71 9.66
C ASN A 236 -9.15 -5.48 9.01
N ALA A 237 -10.23 -5.67 8.25
CA ALA A 237 -10.93 -4.61 7.56
C ALA A 237 -11.39 -3.51 8.52
N SER A 238 -11.12 -2.27 8.13
CA SER A 238 -11.50 -1.08 8.88
C SER A 238 -11.45 0.14 7.97
N TYR A 239 -12.39 1.07 8.17
CA TYR A 239 -12.39 2.38 7.53
C TYR A 239 -11.31 3.34 8.07
N THR A 240 -10.59 2.97 9.13
CA THR A 240 -9.56 3.82 9.77
C THR A 240 -8.13 3.38 9.48
N ARG A 241 -7.96 2.27 8.76
CA ARG A 241 -6.66 1.62 8.60
C ARG A 241 -5.78 2.32 7.57
N LEU A 242 -4.48 2.08 7.69
CA LEU A 242 -3.53 2.28 6.61
C LEU A 242 -3.90 1.38 5.41
N LEU A 243 -4.00 1.99 4.22
CA LEU A 243 -4.25 1.29 2.95
C LEU A 243 -2.99 1.21 2.10
N GLY A 244 -2.10 2.18 2.16
CA GLY A 244 -0.92 2.20 1.31
C GLY A 244 -0.12 3.49 1.46
N TYR A 245 0.77 3.72 0.51
CA TYR A 245 1.58 4.94 0.44
C TYR A 245 1.54 5.51 -0.97
N ALA A 246 1.44 6.83 -1.04
CA ALA A 246 1.58 7.60 -2.26
C ALA A 246 3.06 7.65 -2.70
N LEU A 247 3.30 7.94 -3.98
CA LEU A 247 4.65 7.99 -4.57
C LEU A 247 5.56 9.05 -3.93
N ASP A 248 4.98 10.05 -3.28
CA ASP A 248 5.69 11.08 -2.50
C ASP A 248 6.03 10.67 -1.07
N GLY A 249 5.73 9.43 -0.68
CA GLY A 249 6.12 8.83 0.59
C GLY A 249 5.12 9.08 1.73
N PHE A 250 4.03 9.80 1.50
CA PHE A 250 3.00 9.99 2.51
C PHE A 250 2.00 8.81 2.53
N PRO A 251 1.51 8.41 3.71
CA PRO A 251 0.56 7.31 3.83
C PRO A 251 -0.84 7.68 3.34
N VAL A 252 -1.58 6.67 2.92
CA VAL A 252 -2.97 6.75 2.46
C VAL A 252 -3.83 5.85 3.36
N TYR A 253 -4.89 6.42 3.93
CA TYR A 253 -5.79 5.76 4.88
C TYR A 253 -7.20 5.57 4.32
N GLY A 254 -7.98 4.72 4.99
CA GLY A 254 -9.43 4.62 4.79
C GLY A 254 -10.16 5.93 5.09
N PRO A 255 -11.49 6.00 4.90
CA PRO A 255 -12.23 7.27 4.91
C PRO A 255 -12.39 7.94 6.28
N LEU A 256 -11.97 7.29 7.37
CA LEU A 256 -12.13 7.80 8.73
C LEU A 256 -10.79 7.95 9.48
N ASN A 257 -10.77 8.88 10.43
CA ASN A 257 -9.67 9.04 11.38
C ASN A 257 -9.58 7.85 12.35
N PRO A 258 -8.43 7.64 13.04
CA PRO A 258 -8.27 6.52 13.97
C PRO A 258 -9.32 6.44 15.08
N ASP A 259 -9.92 7.57 15.47
CA ASP A 259 -10.99 7.65 16.46
C ASP A 259 -12.41 7.45 15.89
N GLY A 260 -12.51 7.21 14.58
CA GLY A 260 -13.75 7.02 13.82
C GLY A 260 -14.43 8.32 13.38
N SER A 261 -13.82 9.48 13.61
CA SER A 261 -14.34 10.75 13.09
C SER A 261 -14.09 10.89 11.58
N THR A 262 -14.91 11.74 10.94
CA THR A 262 -14.67 12.14 9.55
C THR A 262 -13.52 13.15 9.51
N PRO A 263 -12.50 12.97 8.66
CA PRO A 263 -11.37 13.88 8.54
C PRO A 263 -11.78 15.24 7.95
N GLU A 264 -11.01 16.29 8.27
CA GLU A 264 -11.15 17.61 7.66
C GLU A 264 -10.09 17.79 6.57
N LEU A 265 -10.43 17.34 5.36
CA LEU A 265 -9.49 17.23 4.25
C LEU A 265 -9.21 18.58 3.55
N ASP A 266 -7.99 18.72 3.05
CA ASP A 266 -7.59 19.75 2.11
C ASP A 266 -8.05 19.43 0.66
N ASP A 267 -7.72 20.31 -0.28
CA ASP A 267 -8.08 20.17 -1.71
C ASP A 267 -7.46 18.93 -2.39
N TYR A 268 -6.54 18.22 -1.73
CA TYR A 268 -5.82 17.06 -2.25
C TYR A 268 -6.18 15.76 -1.55
N ASN A 269 -7.27 15.76 -0.77
CA ASN A 269 -7.74 14.66 0.08
C ASN A 269 -6.80 14.31 1.24
N GLY A 270 -6.05 15.27 1.79
CA GLY A 270 -5.19 15.00 2.95
C GLY A 270 -5.44 15.87 4.17
N GLU A 271 -4.92 15.43 5.31
CA GLU A 271 -4.88 16.18 6.56
C GLU A 271 -3.56 15.97 7.31
N PHE A 272 -3.28 16.80 8.32
CA PHE A 272 -2.17 16.56 9.25
C PHE A 272 -2.73 16.26 10.63
N SER A 273 -2.63 15.00 11.05
CA SER A 273 -3.08 14.55 12.37
C SER A 273 -2.35 13.27 12.79
N PRO A 274 -2.42 12.87 14.08
CA PRO A 274 -1.92 11.58 14.56
C PRO A 274 -2.65 10.39 13.93
N THR A 275 -1.89 9.39 13.50
CA THR A 275 -2.43 8.10 13.04
C THR A 275 -1.93 6.95 13.92
N THR A 276 -2.46 5.75 13.72
CA THR A 276 -2.00 4.53 14.42
C THR A 276 -0.50 4.32 14.22
N GLU A 277 -0.02 4.47 12.98
CA GLU A 277 1.41 4.28 12.62
C GLU A 277 2.26 5.51 12.92
N TYR A 278 1.66 6.70 13.00
CA TYR A 278 2.34 7.97 13.26
C TYR A 278 1.69 8.73 14.43
N PRO A 279 1.87 8.29 15.69
CA PRO A 279 1.23 8.90 16.86
C PRO A 279 1.64 10.35 17.13
N SER A 280 2.77 10.80 16.58
CA SER A 280 3.22 12.20 16.68
C SER A 280 2.62 13.11 15.61
N GLY A 281 1.82 12.57 14.69
CA GLY A 281 1.26 13.29 13.56
C GLY A 281 2.11 13.18 12.31
N ILE A 282 1.43 13.05 11.17
CA ILE A 282 2.01 13.14 9.82
C ILE A 282 0.94 13.69 8.88
N TYR A 283 1.37 14.35 7.79
CA TYR A 283 0.44 14.57 6.69
C TYR A 283 0.08 13.23 6.05
N HIS A 284 -1.19 13.01 5.73
CA HIS A 284 -1.63 11.77 5.10
C HIS A 284 -2.89 11.99 4.29
N TYR A 285 -3.09 11.14 3.29
CA TYR A 285 -4.27 11.16 2.44
C TYR A 285 -5.35 10.24 2.98
N HIS A 286 -6.60 10.54 2.67
CA HIS A 286 -7.75 9.67 2.89
C HIS A 286 -8.43 9.35 1.57
N VAL A 287 -8.93 8.12 1.46
CA VAL A 287 -9.89 7.79 0.41
C VAL A 287 -11.24 8.44 0.70
N THR A 288 -11.98 8.78 -0.35
CA THR A 288 -13.25 9.52 -0.29
C THR A 288 -14.21 9.04 -1.37
N ASP A 289 -15.51 9.31 -1.17
CA ASP A 289 -16.57 8.97 -2.13
C ASP A 289 -16.65 9.92 -3.34
N ASP A 290 -15.99 11.08 -3.27
CA ASP A 290 -16.02 12.14 -4.27
C ASP A 290 -14.63 12.36 -4.88
N PRO A 291 -14.51 12.84 -6.14
CA PRO A 291 -13.22 13.22 -6.72
C PRO A 291 -12.45 14.18 -5.79
N PRO A 292 -11.13 13.98 -5.57
CA PRO A 292 -10.24 13.11 -6.34
C PRO A 292 -10.19 11.63 -5.93
N TYR A 293 -11.11 11.17 -5.08
CA TYR A 293 -11.28 9.81 -4.53
C TYR A 293 -10.12 9.30 -3.69
N LEU A 294 -8.88 9.46 -4.15
CA LEU A 294 -7.65 9.03 -3.50
C LEU A 294 -6.75 10.25 -3.25
N ILE A 295 -5.84 10.56 -4.19
CA ILE A 295 -4.79 11.58 -4.05
C ILE A 295 -4.99 12.63 -5.15
N GLY A 296 -5.33 13.87 -4.77
CA GLY A 296 -5.54 14.96 -5.74
C GLY A 296 -4.24 15.52 -6.33
N ALA A 297 -3.19 15.58 -5.52
CA ALA A 297 -1.84 15.99 -5.91
C ALA A 297 -0.83 15.40 -4.93
N PHE A 298 0.41 15.24 -5.37
CA PHE A 298 1.52 14.97 -4.45
C PHE A 298 1.84 16.25 -3.68
N ILE A 299 1.58 16.22 -2.37
CA ILE A 299 1.97 17.29 -1.44
C ILE A 299 3.49 17.29 -1.23
N GLY A 300 4.14 16.13 -1.36
CA GLY A 300 5.59 15.97 -1.25
C GLY A 300 6.31 16.01 -2.59
N THR A 301 7.59 15.65 -2.57
CA THR A 301 8.35 15.38 -3.79
C THR A 301 8.20 13.91 -4.15
N PRO A 302 7.54 13.54 -5.26
CA PRO A 302 7.39 12.14 -5.65
C PRO A 302 8.75 11.50 -5.92
N GLY A 303 8.89 10.24 -5.52
CA GLY A 303 9.97 9.38 -5.96
C GLY A 303 9.71 8.83 -7.37
N SER A 304 9.98 7.55 -7.60
CA SER A 304 9.84 6.92 -8.91
C SER A 304 9.21 5.54 -8.84
N VAL A 305 8.66 5.07 -9.96
CA VAL A 305 8.16 3.70 -10.12
C VAL A 305 8.69 3.14 -11.43
N ASP A 306 9.26 1.93 -11.35
CA ASP A 306 9.72 1.13 -12.49
C ASP A 306 8.80 -0.09 -12.64
N ASN A 307 8.66 -0.64 -13.86
CA ASN A 307 7.95 -1.92 -14.15
C ASN A 307 8.68 -2.70 -15.24
#